data_AF-A0A812KK94-F1
#
_entry.id   AF-A0A812KK94-F1
#
_cell.length_a   1.000
_cell.length_b   1.000
_cell.length_c   1.000
_cell.angle_alpha   90.00
_cell.angle_beta   90.00
_cell.angle_gamma   90.00
#
_symmetry.space_group_name_H-M   'P 1'
#
loop_
_entity.id
_entity.type
_entity.pdbx_description
1 polymer ?
#
loop_
_entity_poly.entity_id
_entity_poly.type
_entity_poly.pdbx_seq_one_letter_code
_entity_poly.pdbx_strand_id
1 'polypeptide(L)'
;MPFAPISPGGRRVEPVSPGGRKVDPQPYYQWLFERRRSGEPGPWAATATHFPPQPWPSTPPPMGRTASAPADLHMGQPSPTGVGSVLLSPLSDAASFLAKAADLSLKRKDVAHALYCCNQAVSLGPDCGPAWRHRAFAKIQAGQAEAAVEDASAAVEAEPFNVHGWEARTAAKFGSGDYEGAVQDAAHAISLDGWRPSLWRRKALARVMLQEYGGAKDDLDKALQLDPKHAASWRNRGAVRLAMRDEQGAETDASRAVKLHPTIDSYLQRAKIRLERRNYADAIKDCSAALRRDRHQADALYLRALARGHTDLDGAVADLSKAISCDPQDAEAWRLRAELQLQRGKYEEVIVDSTEAIRLDGASPNTLCVRGQAHFRKGAFHSAASDFEEALQADPASETAARMLERAKQSLKQLEAWKFPAFAGSIHSFVDSVHSAQLLLKGS
;
A
#
# COMPACT_ATOMS: atom_id res chain seq x y z
N MET A 1 50.63 16.85 -9.20
CA MET A 1 51.07 15.54 -9.71
C MET A 1 51.08 14.55 -8.56
N PRO A 2 50.71 13.26 -8.73
CA PRO A 2 50.49 12.54 -9.99
C PRO A 2 49.04 12.01 -10.16
N PHE A 3 48.38 12.36 -11.26
CA PHE A 3 48.04 11.51 -12.42
C PHE A 3 46.63 10.89 -12.35
N ALA A 4 45.70 11.59 -13.02
CA ALA A 4 44.54 10.97 -13.65
C ALA A 4 44.95 10.34 -14.99
N PRO A 5 44.31 9.25 -15.44
CA PRO A 5 44.12 8.99 -16.85
C PRO A 5 42.76 9.52 -17.31
N ILE A 6 42.82 10.44 -18.27
CA ILE A 6 41.70 10.77 -19.17
C ILE A 6 41.70 9.73 -20.28
N SER A 7 40.54 9.20 -20.64
CA SER A 7 40.28 8.79 -22.02
C SER A 7 38.81 9.03 -22.39
N PRO A 8 38.53 9.34 -23.67
CA PRO A 8 37.47 10.27 -24.05
C PRO A 8 36.26 9.56 -24.65
N GLY A 9 35.08 10.01 -24.28
CA GLY A 9 33.83 9.52 -24.84
C GLY A 9 32.68 10.28 -24.23
N GLY A 10 32.45 11.49 -24.71
CA GLY A 10 31.40 12.37 -24.21
C GLY A 10 30.02 11.73 -24.38
N ARG A 11 29.44 11.26 -23.27
CA ARG A 11 28.02 11.43 -22.93
C ARG A 11 27.92 11.66 -21.44
N ARG A 12 27.27 12.76 -21.06
CA ARG A 12 26.81 13.02 -19.68
C ARG A 12 25.97 11.82 -19.25
N VAL A 13 26.40 11.13 -18.20
CA VAL A 13 25.55 10.25 -17.42
C VAL A 13 24.67 11.19 -16.59
N GLU A 14 23.39 11.32 -16.95
CA GLU A 14 22.42 11.91 -16.04
C GLU A 14 22.32 11.02 -14.79
N PRO A 15 22.32 11.59 -13.58
CA PRO A 15 22.08 10.79 -12.38
C PRO A 15 20.65 10.27 -12.45
N VAL A 16 20.50 8.96 -12.69
CA VAL A 16 19.23 8.26 -12.54
C VAL A 16 18.80 8.41 -11.08
N SER A 17 17.67 9.09 -10.89
CA SER A 17 17.02 9.31 -9.59
C SER A 17 16.89 8.00 -8.81
N PRO A 18 17.22 7.97 -7.50
CA PRO A 18 16.95 6.81 -6.66
C PRO A 18 15.46 6.76 -6.31
N GLY A 19 14.65 6.34 -7.28
CA GLY A 19 13.19 6.18 -7.16
C GLY A 19 12.73 4.76 -6.84
N GLY A 20 13.61 3.89 -6.35
CA GLY A 20 13.25 2.52 -5.98
C GLY A 20 12.47 2.51 -4.66
N ARG A 21 11.13 2.46 -4.73
CA ARG A 21 10.31 2.07 -3.57
C ARG A 21 10.83 0.72 -3.08
N LYS A 22 11.20 0.63 -1.81
CA LYS A 22 11.55 -0.64 -1.15
C LYS A 22 10.31 -1.54 -1.19
N VAL A 23 10.26 -2.46 -2.15
CA VAL A 23 9.24 -3.51 -2.17
C VAL A 23 9.70 -4.61 -1.21
N ASP A 24 9.40 -4.43 0.08
CA ASP A 24 9.39 -5.57 1.00
C ASP A 24 8.36 -6.59 0.44
N PRO A 25 8.59 -7.91 0.48
CA PRO A 25 7.59 -8.90 0.12
C PRO A 25 6.44 -8.84 1.14
N GLN A 26 5.52 -7.91 0.90
CA GLN A 26 4.52 -7.46 1.84
C GLN A 26 3.46 -8.53 2.07
N PRO A 27 3.08 -8.81 3.34
CA PRO A 27 1.82 -9.48 3.61
C PRO A 27 0.70 -8.65 2.97
N TYR A 28 -0.25 -9.29 2.29
CA TYR A 28 -1.42 -8.67 1.63
C TYR A 28 -2.17 -7.60 2.44
N TYR A 29 -1.99 -7.54 3.76
CA TYR A 29 -2.50 -6.45 4.58
C TYR A 29 -1.78 -5.12 4.44
N GLN A 30 -0.46 -5.14 4.23
CA GLN A 30 0.32 -3.92 4.02
C GLN A 30 -0.09 -3.25 2.71
N TRP A 31 -0.43 -4.01 1.66
CA TRP A 31 -1.09 -3.48 0.45
C TRP A 31 -2.36 -2.65 0.78
N LEU A 32 -3.16 -3.09 1.76
CA LEU A 32 -4.34 -2.36 2.21
C LEU A 32 -4.02 -1.07 3.00
N PHE A 33 -2.83 -0.93 3.59
CA PHE A 33 -2.38 0.29 4.27
C PHE A 33 -1.55 1.21 3.38
N GLU A 34 -0.84 0.65 2.43
CA GLU A 34 -0.08 1.43 1.45
C GLU A 34 -1.01 2.16 0.50
N ARG A 35 -2.18 1.60 0.18
CA ARG A 35 -3.25 2.35 -0.49
C ARG A 35 -3.72 3.57 0.31
N ARG A 36 -3.76 3.49 1.65
CA ARG A 36 -4.02 4.66 2.51
C ARG A 36 -2.93 5.72 2.33
N ARG A 37 -1.66 5.31 2.26
CA ARG A 37 -0.51 6.22 2.11
C ARG A 37 -0.28 6.69 0.67
N SER A 38 -0.86 6.04 -0.32
CA SER A 38 -0.70 6.36 -1.74
C SER A 38 -1.88 7.12 -2.34
N GLY A 39 -2.86 7.54 -1.53
CA GLY A 39 -4.03 8.30 -1.98
C GLY A 39 -4.99 7.51 -2.90
N GLU A 40 -4.83 6.18 -3.02
CA GLU A 40 -5.71 5.38 -3.87
C GLU A 40 -7.04 5.12 -3.16
N PRO A 41 -8.20 5.33 -3.82
CA PRO A 41 -9.50 5.09 -3.20
C PRO A 41 -9.62 3.64 -2.74
N GLY A 42 -9.98 3.47 -1.46
CA GLY A 42 -10.27 2.18 -0.87
C GLY A 42 -11.46 1.50 -1.58
N PRO A 43 -11.60 0.16 -1.50
CA PRO A 43 -12.74 -0.57 -2.09
C PRO A 43 -14.11 -0.21 -1.48
N TRP A 44 -14.16 0.70 -0.52
CA TRP A 44 -15.37 1.23 0.11
C TRP A 44 -15.70 2.67 -0.32
N ALA A 45 -14.85 3.33 -1.12
CA ALA A 45 -15.10 4.69 -1.63
C ALA A 45 -15.91 4.72 -2.95
N ALA A 46 -16.12 3.57 -3.61
CA ALA A 46 -16.90 3.50 -4.84
C ALA A 46 -18.40 3.28 -4.54
N THR A 47 -19.10 4.34 -4.15
CA THR A 47 -20.55 4.41 -4.33
C THR A 47 -20.88 4.78 -5.78
N ALA A 48 -21.67 3.90 -6.42
CA ALA A 48 -22.56 4.15 -7.55
C ALA A 48 -21.99 4.90 -8.78
N THR A 49 -21.68 4.16 -9.85
CA THR A 49 -22.07 4.53 -11.22
C THR A 49 -22.04 3.31 -12.15
N HIS A 50 -22.97 3.29 -13.09
CA HIS A 50 -23.32 2.17 -13.97
C HIS A 50 -22.18 1.66 -14.87
N PHE A 51 -22.08 0.33 -14.97
CA PHE A 51 -21.37 -0.40 -16.01
C PHE A 51 -22.10 -0.30 -17.36
N PRO A 52 -21.41 -0.01 -18.48
CA PRO A 52 -21.86 -0.46 -19.79
C PRO A 52 -21.22 -1.82 -20.17
N PRO A 53 -21.95 -2.72 -20.85
CA PRO A 53 -21.42 -4.02 -21.26
C PRO A 53 -20.70 -3.88 -22.61
N GLN A 54 -19.52 -4.49 -22.78
CA GLN A 54 -18.86 -4.63 -24.09
C GLN A 54 -18.03 -5.93 -24.12
N PRO A 55 -17.78 -6.50 -25.32
CA PRO A 55 -18.03 -7.89 -25.63
C PRO A 55 -16.76 -8.74 -25.80
N TRP A 56 -16.95 -10.06 -25.74
CA TRP A 56 -15.94 -11.08 -25.98
C TRP A 56 -15.34 -11.01 -27.39
N PRO A 57 -14.02 -11.23 -27.56
CA PRO A 57 -13.46 -11.73 -28.80
C PRO A 57 -12.95 -13.16 -28.68
N SER A 58 -13.65 -14.04 -29.40
CA SER A 58 -13.17 -15.03 -30.39
C SER A 58 -11.76 -15.64 -30.26
N THR A 59 -11.76 -16.97 -30.24
CA THR A 59 -10.65 -17.92 -30.44
C THR A 59 -9.74 -17.66 -31.65
N PRO A 60 -8.43 -17.98 -31.59
CA PRO A 60 -7.63 -18.27 -32.76
C PRO A 60 -7.41 -19.80 -33.01
N PRO A 61 -7.09 -20.21 -34.26
CA PRO A 61 -7.15 -21.60 -34.75
C PRO A 61 -5.82 -22.40 -34.59
N PRO A 62 -5.79 -23.72 -34.90
CA PRO A 62 -4.66 -24.58 -34.57
C PRO A 62 -3.60 -24.61 -35.68
N MET A 63 -2.32 -24.74 -35.31
CA MET A 63 -1.25 -25.04 -36.27
C MET A 63 -0.51 -26.32 -35.91
N GLY A 64 -0.78 -27.36 -36.73
CA GLY A 64 0.20 -27.88 -37.68
C GLY A 64 1.46 -28.54 -37.13
N ARG A 65 1.46 -29.88 -37.13
CA ARG A 65 2.68 -30.72 -37.16
C ARG A 65 3.43 -30.50 -38.47
N THR A 66 4.75 -30.37 -38.40
CA THR A 66 5.67 -30.95 -39.39
C THR A 66 6.98 -31.38 -38.72
N ALA A 67 7.42 -32.58 -39.08
CA ALA A 67 8.69 -33.18 -38.70
C ALA A 67 9.78 -32.78 -39.69
N SER A 68 11.03 -32.65 -39.22
CA SER A 68 12.23 -33.04 -39.98
C SER A 68 13.46 -33.02 -39.06
N ALA A 69 14.05 -34.20 -38.87
CA ALA A 69 15.50 -34.39 -38.68
C ALA A 69 16.10 -34.73 -40.07
N PRO A 70 17.41 -34.62 -40.34
CA PRO A 70 18.50 -35.38 -39.70
C PRO A 70 19.76 -34.48 -39.44
N ALA A 71 20.92 -34.87 -38.92
CA ALA A 71 21.63 -36.13 -38.93
C ALA A 71 22.67 -36.22 -37.79
N ASP A 72 22.81 -37.46 -37.32
CA ASP A 72 23.95 -38.18 -36.73
C ASP A 72 25.31 -37.49 -36.52
N LEU A 73 25.80 -37.59 -35.28
CA LEU A 73 27.14 -38.11 -34.99
C LEU A 73 27.04 -39.06 -33.77
N HIS A 74 27.24 -40.35 -34.07
CA HIS A 74 27.29 -41.47 -33.13
C HIS A 74 28.54 -41.44 -32.23
N MET A 75 28.40 -41.77 -30.95
CA MET A 75 28.87 -43.02 -30.32
C MET A 75 29.10 -42.85 -28.81
N GLY A 76 28.46 -43.71 -28.01
CA GLY A 76 28.85 -44.00 -26.63
C GLY A 76 27.69 -44.19 -25.66
N GLN A 77 27.12 -45.39 -25.59
CA GLN A 77 26.23 -45.85 -24.51
C GLN A 77 26.89 -47.07 -23.80
N PRO A 78 26.47 -47.44 -22.58
CA PRO A 78 27.35 -47.62 -21.42
C PRO A 78 27.40 -49.07 -20.90
N SER A 79 28.19 -49.34 -19.86
CA SER A 79 27.88 -50.43 -18.92
C SER A 79 28.49 -50.20 -17.52
N PRO A 80 27.93 -50.83 -16.46
CA PRO A 80 27.79 -50.26 -15.13
C PRO A 80 28.73 -50.92 -14.10
N THR A 81 29.16 -50.16 -13.09
CA THR A 81 29.39 -50.62 -11.70
C THR A 81 30.04 -49.49 -10.90
N GLY A 82 29.57 -49.28 -9.67
CA GLY A 82 30.28 -48.47 -8.68
C GLY A 82 29.59 -47.15 -8.34
N VAL A 83 28.74 -47.21 -7.31
CA VAL A 83 28.49 -46.17 -6.32
C VAL A 83 28.74 -44.73 -6.81
N GLY A 84 27.69 -44.09 -7.34
CA GLY A 84 27.73 -42.70 -7.79
C GLY A 84 27.94 -41.73 -6.63
N SER A 85 29.19 -41.51 -6.22
CA SER A 85 29.59 -40.26 -5.60
C SER A 85 29.58 -39.20 -6.69
N VAL A 86 28.59 -38.30 -6.67
CA VAL A 86 28.66 -37.05 -7.44
C VAL A 86 29.82 -36.26 -6.86
N LEU A 87 31.02 -36.41 -7.44
CA LEU A 87 32.16 -35.54 -7.17
C LEU A 87 31.81 -34.17 -7.78
N LEU A 88 31.15 -33.33 -7.00
CA LEU A 88 31.04 -31.92 -7.31
C LEU A 88 32.46 -31.36 -7.40
N SER A 89 32.73 -30.51 -8.38
CA SER A 89 34.02 -29.84 -8.49
C SER A 89 34.25 -28.99 -7.22
N PRO A 90 35.50 -28.79 -6.76
CA PRO A 90 35.79 -27.95 -5.59
C PRO A 90 35.19 -26.54 -5.69
N LEU A 91 34.99 -26.04 -6.91
CA LEU A 91 34.34 -24.77 -7.21
C LEU A 91 32.81 -24.82 -6.96
N SER A 92 32.16 -25.93 -7.28
CA SER A 92 30.74 -26.15 -6.99
C SER A 92 30.47 -26.29 -5.48
N ASP A 93 31.37 -26.95 -4.76
CA ASP A 93 31.31 -27.04 -3.29
C ASP A 93 31.49 -25.66 -2.63
N ALA A 94 32.43 -24.85 -3.14
CA ALA A 94 32.63 -23.47 -2.68
C ALA A 94 31.40 -22.59 -2.98
N ALA A 95 30.79 -22.72 -4.15
CA ALA A 95 29.56 -22.01 -4.51
C ALA A 95 28.39 -22.40 -3.59
N SER A 96 28.23 -23.69 -3.27
CA SER A 96 27.21 -24.19 -2.34
C SER A 96 27.42 -23.67 -0.92
N PHE A 97 28.67 -23.58 -0.45
CA PHE A 97 28.99 -23.00 0.86
C PHE A 97 28.61 -21.51 0.91
N LEU A 98 28.95 -20.74 -0.12
CA LEU A 98 28.58 -19.33 -0.21
C LEU A 98 27.06 -19.12 -0.34
N ALA A 99 26.35 -20.01 -1.04
CA ALA A 99 24.89 -19.98 -1.11
C ALA A 99 24.25 -20.20 0.27
N LYS A 100 24.80 -21.10 1.10
CA LYS A 100 24.36 -21.27 2.51
C LYS A 100 24.65 -20.03 3.37
N ALA A 101 25.81 -19.40 3.18
CA ALA A 101 26.15 -18.15 3.87
C ALA A 101 25.18 -17.01 3.47
N ALA A 102 24.78 -16.96 2.19
CA ALA A 102 23.78 -16.01 1.72
C ALA A 102 22.40 -16.27 2.34
N ASP A 103 21.95 -17.52 2.42
CA ASP A 103 20.69 -17.87 3.10
C ASP A 103 20.65 -17.43 4.57
N LEU A 104 21.75 -17.64 5.30
CA LEU A 104 21.87 -17.18 6.68
C LEU A 104 21.83 -15.65 6.78
N SER A 105 22.46 -14.96 5.83
CA SER A 105 22.48 -13.49 5.77
C SER A 105 21.08 -12.94 5.49
N LEU A 106 20.32 -13.56 4.58
CA LEU A 106 18.92 -13.24 4.33
C LEU A 106 18.05 -13.44 5.58
N LYS A 107 18.26 -14.52 6.33
CA LYS A 107 17.55 -14.75 7.60
C LYS A 107 17.86 -13.68 8.65
N ARG A 108 19.08 -13.13 8.62
CA ARG A 108 19.51 -12.01 9.48
C ARG A 108 19.11 -10.63 8.93
N LYS A 109 18.46 -10.58 7.76
CA LYS A 109 18.11 -9.35 7.03
C LYS A 109 19.32 -8.51 6.59
N ASP A 110 20.48 -9.15 6.45
CA ASP A 110 21.67 -8.53 5.87
C ASP A 110 21.69 -8.75 4.35
N VAL A 111 20.95 -7.89 3.64
CA VAL A 111 20.77 -7.98 2.18
C VAL A 111 22.09 -7.70 1.44
N ALA A 112 22.91 -6.78 1.94
CA ALA A 112 24.17 -6.42 1.29
C ALA A 112 25.17 -7.58 1.33
N HIS A 113 25.32 -8.22 2.50
CA HIS A 113 26.17 -9.38 2.62
C HIS A 113 25.62 -10.59 1.85
N ALA A 114 24.29 -10.79 1.85
CA ALA A 114 23.66 -11.84 1.05
C ALA A 114 23.95 -11.67 -0.45
N LEU A 115 23.81 -10.46 -1.00
CA LEU A 115 24.14 -10.17 -2.39
C LEU A 115 25.62 -10.41 -2.70
N TYR A 116 26.52 -10.01 -1.80
CA TYR A 116 27.95 -10.26 -1.95
C TYR A 116 28.26 -11.77 -2.04
N CYS A 117 27.76 -12.57 -1.09
CA CYS A 117 27.94 -14.02 -1.10
C CYS A 117 27.35 -14.67 -2.36
N CYS A 118 26.15 -14.24 -2.78
CA CYS A 118 25.51 -14.76 -3.98
C CYS A 118 26.28 -14.42 -5.26
N ASN A 119 26.84 -13.21 -5.38
CA ASN A 119 27.64 -12.82 -6.54
C ASN A 119 28.89 -13.68 -6.67
N GLN A 120 29.57 -13.93 -5.56
CA GLN A 120 30.73 -14.83 -5.52
C GLN A 120 30.32 -16.27 -5.85
N ALA A 121 29.20 -16.76 -5.28
CA ALA A 121 28.69 -18.11 -5.54
C ALA A 121 28.36 -18.33 -7.02
N VAL A 122 27.67 -17.38 -7.65
CA VAL A 122 27.31 -17.42 -9.07
C VAL A 122 28.56 -17.36 -9.97
N SER A 123 29.58 -16.57 -9.60
CA SER A 123 30.84 -16.53 -10.38
C SER A 123 31.65 -17.81 -10.30
N LEU A 124 31.58 -18.54 -9.18
CA LEU A 124 32.31 -19.79 -8.97
C LEU A 124 31.58 -21.00 -9.54
N GLY A 125 30.24 -20.96 -9.54
CA GLY A 125 29.39 -22.03 -10.05
C GLY A 125 28.10 -21.47 -10.66
N PRO A 126 28.11 -21.14 -11.96
CA PRO A 126 26.91 -20.67 -12.67
C PRO A 126 25.78 -21.72 -12.69
N ASP A 127 26.07 -23.00 -12.52
CA ASP A 127 25.06 -24.06 -12.47
C ASP A 127 24.47 -24.27 -11.06
N CYS A 128 24.87 -23.46 -10.07
CA CYS A 128 24.39 -23.57 -8.70
C CYS A 128 23.00 -22.92 -8.55
N GLY A 129 21.94 -23.69 -8.76
CA GLY A 129 20.54 -23.26 -8.59
C GLY A 129 20.25 -22.53 -7.26
N PRO A 130 20.74 -23.01 -6.10
CA PRO A 130 20.56 -22.33 -4.82
C PRO A 130 21.17 -20.92 -4.78
N ALA A 131 22.31 -20.68 -5.43
CA ALA A 131 22.97 -19.38 -5.45
C ALA A 131 22.09 -18.34 -6.18
N TRP A 132 21.60 -18.69 -7.36
CA TRP A 132 20.65 -17.88 -8.14
C TRP A 132 19.37 -17.61 -7.37
N ARG A 133 18.79 -18.66 -6.75
CA ARG A 133 17.60 -18.55 -5.90
C ARG A 133 17.79 -17.55 -4.76
N HIS A 134 18.88 -17.65 -4.02
CA HIS A 134 19.15 -16.73 -2.91
C HIS A 134 19.43 -15.31 -3.39
N ARG A 135 20.08 -15.14 -4.55
CA ARG A 135 20.27 -13.83 -5.17
C ARG A 135 18.96 -13.18 -5.59
N ALA A 136 18.04 -13.96 -6.16
CA ALA A 136 16.69 -13.50 -6.47
C ALA A 136 15.96 -13.00 -5.22
N PHE A 137 15.98 -13.76 -4.11
CA PHE A 137 15.38 -13.29 -2.85
C PHE A 137 16.04 -12.03 -2.28
N ALA A 138 17.36 -11.91 -2.38
CA ALA A 138 18.09 -10.72 -1.96
C ALA A 138 17.69 -9.49 -2.80
N LYS A 139 17.57 -9.66 -4.13
CA LYS A 139 17.11 -8.61 -5.04
C LYS A 139 15.66 -8.21 -4.78
N ILE A 140 14.77 -9.15 -4.46
CA ILE A 140 13.39 -8.85 -4.03
C ILE A 140 13.42 -7.96 -2.78
N GLN A 141 14.18 -8.33 -1.75
CA GLN A 141 14.31 -7.50 -0.53
C GLN A 141 14.94 -6.13 -0.80
N ALA A 142 15.76 -6.01 -1.85
CA ALA A 142 16.33 -4.75 -2.31
C ALA A 142 15.37 -3.93 -3.20
N GLY A 143 14.16 -4.41 -3.49
CA GLY A 143 13.19 -3.76 -4.38
C GLY A 143 13.49 -3.91 -5.88
N GLN A 144 14.41 -4.79 -6.26
CA GLN A 144 14.83 -5.05 -7.64
C GLN A 144 14.09 -6.28 -8.21
N ALA A 145 12.76 -6.21 -8.24
CA ALA A 145 11.94 -7.37 -8.56
C ALA A 145 12.13 -7.89 -10.00
N GLU A 146 12.27 -7.00 -11.00
CA GLU A 146 12.52 -7.39 -12.39
C GLU A 146 13.84 -8.16 -12.54
N ALA A 147 14.93 -7.62 -12.00
CA ALA A 147 16.24 -8.29 -11.99
C ALA A 147 16.25 -9.58 -11.15
N ALA A 148 15.30 -9.75 -10.24
CA ALA A 148 15.11 -10.99 -9.50
C ALA A 148 14.41 -12.08 -10.34
N VAL A 149 13.59 -11.71 -11.33
CA VAL A 149 12.94 -12.67 -12.24
C VAL A 149 13.98 -13.35 -13.12
N GLU A 150 14.99 -12.63 -13.59
CA GLU A 150 16.12 -13.18 -14.35
C GLU A 150 16.88 -14.23 -13.51
N ASP A 151 17.27 -13.86 -12.28
CA ASP A 151 17.98 -14.77 -11.38
C ASP A 151 17.13 -16.00 -11.01
N ALA A 152 15.82 -15.81 -10.79
CA ALA A 152 14.94 -16.92 -10.49
C ALA A 152 14.70 -17.82 -11.72
N SER A 153 14.72 -17.27 -12.93
CA SER A 153 14.69 -18.05 -14.18
C SER A 153 15.95 -18.90 -14.31
N ALA A 154 17.13 -18.33 -14.07
CA ALA A 154 18.38 -19.08 -14.04
C ALA A 154 18.37 -20.21 -12.98
N ALA A 155 17.76 -19.97 -11.82
CA ALA A 155 17.59 -21.01 -10.80
C ALA A 155 16.69 -22.18 -11.27
N VAL A 156 15.63 -21.88 -12.02
CA VAL A 156 14.72 -22.89 -12.60
C VAL A 156 15.38 -23.65 -13.74
N GLU A 157 16.19 -22.98 -14.57
CA GLU A 157 16.95 -23.62 -15.66
C GLU A 157 18.01 -24.58 -15.12
N ALA A 158 18.73 -24.19 -14.07
CA ALA A 158 19.72 -25.02 -13.39
C ALA A 158 19.10 -26.25 -12.73
N GLU A 159 17.94 -26.10 -12.08
CA GLU A 159 17.27 -27.19 -11.36
C GLU A 159 15.75 -27.24 -11.62
N PRO A 160 15.30 -27.74 -12.79
CA PRO A 160 13.89 -27.66 -13.20
C PRO A 160 12.91 -28.41 -12.30
N PHE A 161 13.36 -29.48 -11.64
CA PHE A 161 12.53 -30.29 -10.73
C PHE A 161 12.60 -29.82 -9.28
N ASN A 162 13.37 -28.77 -8.97
CA ASN A 162 13.43 -28.21 -7.62
C ASN A 162 12.32 -27.18 -7.41
N VAL A 163 11.36 -27.51 -6.54
CA VAL A 163 10.24 -26.64 -6.16
C VAL A 163 10.70 -25.23 -5.74
N HIS A 164 11.86 -25.11 -5.12
CA HIS A 164 12.32 -23.84 -4.57
C HIS A 164 12.75 -22.81 -5.62
N GLY A 165 13.19 -23.26 -6.80
CA GLY A 165 13.45 -22.35 -7.93
C GLY A 165 12.15 -21.72 -8.42
N TRP A 166 11.13 -22.54 -8.61
CA TRP A 166 9.78 -22.10 -8.98
C TRP A 166 9.15 -21.20 -7.91
N GLU A 167 9.30 -21.52 -6.62
CA GLU A 167 8.86 -20.64 -5.52
C GLU A 167 9.50 -19.24 -5.57
N ALA A 168 10.80 -19.18 -5.87
CA ALA A 168 11.52 -17.92 -5.99
C ALA A 168 11.04 -17.14 -7.22
N ARG A 169 10.79 -17.80 -8.35
CA ARG A 169 10.30 -17.15 -9.56
C ARG A 169 8.86 -16.65 -9.41
N THR A 170 8.00 -17.42 -8.75
CA THR A 170 6.68 -16.95 -8.31
C THR A 170 6.79 -15.68 -7.47
N ALA A 171 7.71 -15.64 -6.51
CA ALA A 171 7.90 -14.47 -5.65
C ALA A 171 8.44 -13.26 -6.42
N ALA A 172 9.38 -13.48 -7.34
CA ALA A 172 9.97 -12.42 -8.17
C ALA A 172 8.92 -11.82 -9.13
N LYS A 173 8.18 -12.66 -9.86
CA LYS A 173 7.10 -12.23 -10.76
C LYS A 173 5.98 -11.52 -10.02
N PHE A 174 5.61 -12.00 -8.84
CA PHE A 174 4.65 -11.29 -7.97
C PHE A 174 5.17 -9.90 -7.62
N GLY A 175 6.45 -9.76 -7.26
CA GLY A 175 7.07 -8.47 -6.95
C GLY A 175 7.21 -7.54 -8.16
N SER A 176 7.35 -8.09 -9.38
CA SER A 176 7.44 -7.31 -10.62
C SER A 176 6.07 -6.95 -11.20
N GLY A 177 4.98 -7.42 -10.62
CA GLY A 177 3.61 -7.20 -11.10
C GLY A 177 3.11 -8.19 -12.15
N ASP A 178 3.92 -9.18 -12.54
CA ASP A 178 3.49 -10.29 -13.40
C ASP A 178 2.71 -11.33 -12.58
N TYR A 179 1.48 -10.98 -12.22
CA TYR A 179 0.65 -11.83 -11.36
C TYR A 179 0.15 -13.09 -12.08
N GLU A 180 -0.13 -13.01 -13.39
CA GLU A 180 -0.53 -14.19 -14.19
C GLU A 180 0.60 -15.20 -14.27
N GLY A 181 1.83 -14.76 -14.60
CA GLY A 181 3.01 -15.60 -14.60
C GLY A 181 3.34 -16.15 -13.20
N ALA A 182 3.09 -15.38 -12.14
CA ALA A 182 3.23 -15.88 -10.77
C ALA A 182 2.23 -17.00 -10.44
N VAL A 183 0.97 -16.91 -10.90
CA VAL A 183 -0.03 -17.98 -10.75
C VAL A 183 0.40 -19.25 -11.49
N GLN A 184 0.90 -19.11 -12.72
CA GLN A 184 1.39 -20.23 -13.53
C GLN A 184 2.59 -20.93 -12.87
N ASP A 185 3.59 -20.17 -12.43
CA ASP A 185 4.77 -20.72 -11.75
C ASP A 185 4.41 -21.37 -10.41
N ALA A 186 3.46 -20.80 -9.67
CA ALA A 186 2.97 -21.38 -8.43
C ALA A 186 2.21 -22.69 -8.69
N ALA A 187 1.41 -22.77 -9.77
CA ALA A 187 0.75 -24.00 -10.17
C ALA A 187 1.76 -25.08 -10.56
N HIS A 188 2.85 -24.72 -11.24
CA HIS A 188 3.93 -25.65 -11.55
C HIS A 188 4.64 -26.14 -10.28
N ALA A 189 4.97 -25.24 -9.35
CA ALA A 189 5.54 -25.60 -8.04
C ALA A 189 4.61 -26.57 -7.26
N ILE A 190 3.30 -26.35 -7.30
CA ILE A 190 2.30 -27.25 -6.68
C ILE A 190 2.30 -28.63 -7.35
N SER A 191 2.53 -28.70 -8.67
CA SER A 191 2.62 -30.00 -9.37
C SER A 191 3.84 -30.82 -8.96
N LEU A 192 4.93 -30.16 -8.55
CA LEU A 192 6.15 -30.79 -8.01
C LEU A 192 5.99 -31.19 -6.54
N ASP A 193 5.37 -30.33 -5.72
CA ASP A 193 5.25 -30.53 -4.28
C ASP A 193 3.90 -30.00 -3.74
N GLY A 194 2.83 -30.74 -4.02
CA GLY A 194 1.46 -30.30 -3.71
C GLY A 194 1.08 -30.29 -2.23
N TRP A 195 1.93 -30.84 -1.34
CA TRP A 195 1.64 -30.99 0.09
C TRP A 195 2.07 -29.77 0.92
N ARG A 196 2.70 -28.76 0.32
CA ARG A 196 3.10 -27.51 0.99
C ARG A 196 1.98 -26.46 0.99
N PRO A 197 1.44 -26.06 2.16
CA PRO A 197 0.45 -24.98 2.26
C PRO A 197 0.95 -23.63 1.73
N SER A 198 2.26 -23.38 1.82
CA SER A 198 2.89 -22.13 1.37
C SER A 198 2.73 -21.88 -0.13
N LEU A 199 2.72 -22.92 -0.95
CA LEU A 199 2.59 -22.81 -2.40
C LEU A 199 1.17 -22.39 -2.80
N TRP A 200 0.18 -23.08 -2.25
CA TRP A 200 -1.23 -22.73 -2.38
C TRP A 200 -1.51 -21.30 -1.91
N ARG A 201 -0.93 -20.90 -0.77
CA ARG A 201 -1.02 -19.53 -0.26
C ARG A 201 -0.38 -18.50 -1.20
N ARG A 202 0.75 -18.80 -1.83
CA ARG A 202 1.42 -17.90 -2.80
C ARG A 202 0.60 -17.73 -4.07
N LYS A 203 0.06 -18.84 -4.61
CA LYS A 203 -0.86 -18.80 -5.75
C LYS A 203 -2.09 -17.96 -5.45
N ALA A 204 -2.70 -18.16 -4.28
CA ALA A 204 -3.83 -17.35 -3.84
C ALA A 204 -3.51 -15.86 -3.78
N LEU A 205 -2.32 -15.49 -3.26
CA LEU A 205 -1.90 -14.08 -3.23
C LEU A 205 -1.81 -13.48 -4.63
N ALA A 206 -1.23 -14.19 -5.60
CA ALA A 206 -1.18 -13.72 -6.98
C ALA A 206 -2.58 -13.54 -7.59
N ARG A 207 -3.48 -14.49 -7.36
CA ARG A 207 -4.90 -14.39 -7.78
C ARG A 207 -5.64 -13.20 -7.17
N VAL A 208 -5.33 -12.87 -5.93
CA VAL A 208 -5.92 -11.69 -5.28
C VAL A 208 -5.51 -10.39 -6.00
N MET A 209 -4.27 -10.30 -6.47
CA MET A 209 -3.82 -9.14 -7.25
C MET A 209 -4.50 -9.05 -8.62
N LEU A 210 -4.91 -10.20 -9.18
CA LEU A 210 -5.77 -10.31 -10.36
C LEU A 210 -7.26 -10.11 -10.05
N GLN A 211 -7.63 -9.81 -8.80
CA GLN A 211 -9.01 -9.70 -8.33
C GLN A 211 -9.85 -11.00 -8.46
N GLU A 212 -9.20 -12.15 -8.61
CA GLU A 212 -9.81 -13.47 -8.67
C GLU A 212 -10.09 -14.03 -7.26
N TYR A 213 -10.93 -13.33 -6.48
CA TYR A 213 -11.14 -13.63 -5.07
C TYR A 213 -11.72 -15.02 -4.81
N GLY A 214 -12.58 -15.53 -5.70
CA GLY A 214 -13.12 -16.89 -5.61
C GLY A 214 -12.04 -17.96 -5.69
N GLY A 215 -11.20 -17.91 -6.73
CA GLY A 215 -10.09 -18.86 -6.91
C GLY A 215 -9.02 -18.72 -5.82
N ALA A 216 -8.77 -17.51 -5.33
CA ALA A 216 -7.87 -17.29 -4.20
C ALA A 216 -8.38 -17.92 -2.90
N LYS A 217 -9.67 -17.81 -2.62
CA LYS A 217 -10.31 -18.47 -1.47
C LYS A 217 -10.15 -19.99 -1.58
N ASP A 218 -10.41 -20.57 -2.74
CA ASP A 218 -10.32 -22.03 -2.95
C ASP A 218 -8.88 -22.55 -2.74
N ASP A 219 -7.89 -21.83 -3.26
CA ASP A 219 -6.48 -22.16 -3.04
C ASP A 219 -6.11 -22.08 -1.53
N LEU A 220 -6.63 -21.08 -0.79
CA LEU A 220 -6.41 -20.96 0.65
C LEU A 220 -7.16 -22.03 1.45
N ASP A 221 -8.33 -22.47 0.99
CA ASP A 221 -9.06 -23.60 1.56
C ASP A 221 -8.22 -24.89 1.40
N LYS A 222 -7.57 -25.09 0.24
CA LYS A 222 -6.61 -26.19 0.04
C LYS A 222 -5.41 -26.09 0.97
N ALA A 223 -4.82 -24.90 1.12
CA ALA A 223 -3.72 -24.69 2.06
C ALA A 223 -4.10 -25.07 3.51
N LEU A 224 -5.32 -24.74 3.92
CA LEU A 224 -5.82 -25.01 5.27
C LEU A 224 -6.32 -26.46 5.47
N GLN A 225 -6.69 -27.15 4.39
CA GLN A 225 -6.91 -28.61 4.41
C GLN A 225 -5.59 -29.35 4.67
N LEU A 226 -4.48 -28.89 4.08
CA LEU A 226 -3.15 -29.46 4.28
C LEU A 226 -2.58 -29.16 5.67
N ASP A 227 -2.72 -27.91 6.13
CA ASP A 227 -2.28 -27.50 7.46
C ASP A 227 -3.30 -26.54 8.13
N PRO A 228 -4.18 -27.06 9.00
CA PRO A 228 -5.13 -26.25 9.75
C PRO A 228 -4.47 -25.28 10.75
N LYS A 229 -3.17 -25.40 11.03
CA LYS A 229 -2.41 -24.50 11.91
C LYS A 229 -1.63 -23.43 11.14
N HIS A 230 -1.75 -23.37 9.80
CA HIS A 230 -1.06 -22.38 8.98
C HIS A 230 -1.65 -20.97 9.16
N ALA A 231 -1.20 -20.24 10.18
CA ALA A 231 -1.73 -18.93 10.57
C ALA A 231 -1.76 -17.91 9.43
N ALA A 232 -0.77 -17.93 8.54
CA ALA A 232 -0.71 -17.03 7.39
C ALA A 232 -1.85 -17.27 6.37
N SER A 233 -2.28 -18.52 6.18
CA SER A 233 -3.39 -18.85 5.28
C SER A 233 -4.72 -18.45 5.89
N TRP A 234 -4.91 -18.63 7.20
CA TRP A 234 -6.08 -18.07 7.91
C TRP A 234 -6.16 -16.55 7.75
N ARG A 235 -5.04 -15.85 7.94
CA ARG A 235 -4.99 -14.39 7.79
C ARG A 235 -5.34 -13.96 6.36
N ASN A 236 -4.72 -14.59 5.37
CA ASN A 236 -4.97 -14.27 3.96
C ASN A 236 -6.41 -14.59 3.56
N ARG A 237 -6.97 -15.72 4.01
CA ARG A 237 -8.36 -16.09 3.69
C ARG A 237 -9.36 -15.14 4.34
N GLY A 238 -9.09 -14.70 5.57
CA GLY A 238 -9.90 -13.67 6.22
C GLY A 238 -9.93 -12.36 5.42
N ALA A 239 -8.78 -11.93 4.88
CA ALA A 239 -8.71 -10.74 4.05
C ALA A 239 -9.41 -10.93 2.68
N VAL A 240 -9.30 -12.10 2.06
CA VAL A 240 -10.04 -12.44 0.83
C VAL A 240 -11.55 -12.44 1.07
N ARG A 241 -12.03 -13.05 2.17
CA ARG A 241 -13.44 -13.04 2.54
C ARG A 241 -13.97 -11.63 2.77
N LEU A 242 -13.17 -10.75 3.39
CA LEU A 242 -13.54 -9.34 3.54
C LEU A 242 -13.70 -8.65 2.17
N ALA A 243 -12.79 -8.89 1.22
CA ALA A 243 -12.92 -8.37 -0.15
C ALA A 243 -14.18 -8.91 -0.86
N MET A 244 -14.60 -10.13 -0.53
CA MET A 244 -15.85 -10.74 -0.99
C MET A 244 -17.10 -10.32 -0.19
N ARG A 245 -16.99 -9.37 0.75
CA ARG A 245 -18.07 -8.92 1.66
C ARG A 245 -18.58 -9.99 2.64
N ASP A 246 -17.86 -11.09 2.84
CA ASP A 246 -18.11 -12.07 3.90
C ASP A 246 -17.41 -11.63 5.20
N GLU A 247 -17.97 -10.61 5.85
CA GLU A 247 -17.39 -9.99 7.04
C GLU A 247 -17.35 -10.94 8.24
N GLN A 248 -18.36 -11.79 8.41
CA GLN A 248 -18.45 -12.76 9.51
C GLN A 248 -17.42 -13.88 9.33
N GLY A 249 -17.28 -14.42 8.11
CA GLY A 249 -16.26 -15.40 7.79
C GLY A 249 -14.85 -14.81 7.88
N ALA A 250 -14.67 -13.54 7.51
CA ALA A 250 -13.42 -12.81 7.67
C ALA A 250 -13.00 -12.68 9.14
N GLU A 251 -13.91 -12.28 10.03
CA GLU A 251 -13.58 -12.14 11.46
C GLU A 251 -13.27 -13.50 12.11
N THR A 252 -13.98 -14.56 11.70
CA THR A 252 -13.74 -15.92 12.18
C THR A 252 -12.33 -16.37 11.84
N ASP A 253 -11.92 -16.17 10.58
CA ASP A 253 -10.59 -16.53 10.10
C ASP A 253 -9.49 -15.68 10.75
N ALA A 254 -9.70 -14.37 10.86
CA ALA A 254 -8.76 -13.46 11.52
C ALA A 254 -8.60 -13.81 13.01
N SER A 255 -9.69 -14.19 13.69
CA SER A 255 -9.65 -14.66 15.07
C SER A 255 -8.88 -15.96 15.22
N ARG A 256 -8.99 -16.89 14.26
CA ARG A 256 -8.19 -18.11 14.23
C ARG A 256 -6.71 -17.80 14.00
N ALA A 257 -6.39 -16.88 13.08
CA ALA A 257 -5.02 -16.44 12.82
C ALA A 257 -4.36 -15.83 14.07
N VAL A 258 -5.06 -14.96 14.79
CA VAL A 258 -4.56 -14.36 16.06
C VAL A 258 -4.32 -15.42 17.13
N LYS A 259 -5.21 -16.41 17.27
CA LYS A 259 -5.04 -17.51 18.22
C LYS A 259 -3.80 -18.36 17.91
N LEU A 260 -3.53 -18.61 16.63
CA LEU A 260 -2.40 -19.43 16.20
C LEU A 260 -1.06 -18.68 16.26
N HIS A 261 -1.03 -17.43 15.81
CA HIS A 261 0.18 -16.63 15.78
C HIS A 261 -0.12 -15.14 16.06
N PRO A 262 -0.10 -14.71 17.33
CA PRO A 262 -0.45 -13.36 17.71
C PRO A 262 0.67 -12.36 17.41
N THR A 263 0.66 -11.83 16.18
CA THR A 263 1.55 -10.74 15.71
C THR A 263 0.83 -9.41 15.64
N ILE A 264 1.58 -8.30 15.57
CA ILE A 264 1.02 -6.95 15.33
C ILE A 264 0.07 -7.00 14.11
N ASP A 265 0.54 -7.51 12.97
CA ASP A 265 -0.26 -7.61 11.74
C ASP A 265 -1.57 -8.40 11.92
N SER A 266 -1.54 -9.45 12.74
CA SER A 266 -2.72 -10.29 12.97
C SER A 266 -3.77 -9.55 13.80
N TYR A 267 -3.36 -8.75 14.79
CA TYR A 267 -4.26 -7.87 15.53
C TYR A 267 -4.83 -6.76 14.65
N LEU A 268 -3.98 -6.08 13.87
CA LEU A 268 -4.42 -4.99 13.02
C LEU A 268 -5.43 -5.47 11.96
N GLN A 269 -5.15 -6.60 11.31
CA GLN A 269 -6.09 -7.26 10.39
C GLN A 269 -7.48 -7.45 11.01
N ARG A 270 -7.51 -8.06 12.21
CA ARG A 270 -8.78 -8.31 12.90
C ARG A 270 -9.45 -7.00 13.35
N ALA A 271 -8.68 -6.01 13.78
CA ALA A 271 -9.20 -4.69 14.14
C ALA A 271 -9.88 -4.02 12.94
N LYS A 272 -9.29 -4.08 11.75
CA LYS A 272 -9.90 -3.54 10.52
C LYS A 272 -11.19 -4.26 10.17
N ILE A 273 -11.21 -5.59 10.19
CA ILE A 273 -12.44 -6.35 9.94
C ILE A 273 -13.53 -5.95 10.95
N ARG A 274 -13.18 -5.76 12.22
CA ARG A 274 -14.12 -5.32 13.26
C ARG A 274 -14.61 -3.88 13.06
N LEU A 275 -13.76 -2.99 12.55
CA LEU A 275 -14.13 -1.63 12.18
C LEU A 275 -15.18 -1.61 11.07
N GLU A 276 -14.98 -2.39 10.01
CA GLU A 276 -15.97 -2.53 8.91
C GLU A 276 -17.32 -3.03 9.46
N ARG A 277 -17.27 -3.98 10.40
CA ARG A 277 -18.44 -4.50 11.12
C ARG A 277 -19.01 -3.56 12.18
N ARG A 278 -18.43 -2.36 12.37
CA ARG A 278 -18.79 -1.39 13.42
C ARG A 278 -18.66 -1.92 14.85
N ASN A 279 -17.89 -2.98 15.07
CA ASN A 279 -17.54 -3.48 16.40
C ASN A 279 -16.33 -2.69 16.94
N TYR A 280 -16.57 -1.42 17.27
CA TYR A 280 -15.53 -0.48 17.69
C TYR A 280 -14.82 -0.90 18.97
N ALA A 281 -15.56 -1.42 19.97
CA ALA A 281 -14.99 -1.82 21.25
C ALA A 281 -13.94 -2.92 21.11
N ASP A 282 -14.22 -3.95 20.30
CA ASP A 282 -13.27 -5.03 20.09
C ASP A 282 -12.14 -4.66 19.12
N ALA A 283 -12.36 -3.72 18.20
CA ALA A 283 -11.30 -3.13 17.39
C ALA A 283 -10.29 -2.35 18.26
N ILE A 284 -10.76 -1.58 19.24
CA ILE A 284 -9.90 -0.86 20.21
C ILE A 284 -9.05 -1.85 21.02
N LYS A 285 -9.63 -2.99 21.44
CA LYS A 285 -8.88 -4.04 22.16
C LYS A 285 -7.76 -4.62 21.31
N ASP A 286 -8.01 -4.89 20.03
CA ASP A 286 -7.00 -5.41 19.10
C ASP A 286 -5.90 -4.40 18.82
N CYS A 287 -6.25 -3.14 18.53
CA CYS A 287 -5.25 -2.10 18.32
C CYS A 287 -4.40 -1.88 19.58
N SER A 288 -5.02 -1.94 20.76
CA SER A 288 -4.28 -1.86 22.03
C SER A 288 -3.38 -3.07 22.27
N ALA A 289 -3.74 -4.26 21.77
CA ALA A 289 -2.90 -5.45 21.82
C ALA A 289 -1.71 -5.37 20.86
N ALA A 290 -1.88 -4.72 19.70
CA ALA A 290 -0.78 -4.35 18.81
C ALA A 290 0.15 -3.33 19.48
N LEU A 291 -0.40 -2.28 20.10
CA LEU A 291 0.39 -1.22 20.74
C LEU A 291 1.15 -1.66 22.00
N ARG A 292 0.71 -2.74 22.65
CA ARG A 292 1.51 -3.39 23.71
C ARG A 292 2.78 -4.05 23.19
N ARG A 293 2.81 -4.45 21.91
CA ARG A 293 4.00 -5.04 21.26
C ARG A 293 4.92 -3.96 20.70
N ASP A 294 4.33 -2.97 20.04
CA ASP A 294 5.04 -1.79 19.57
C ASP A 294 4.22 -0.53 19.83
N ARG A 295 4.71 0.30 20.77
CA ARG A 295 4.02 1.53 21.19
C ARG A 295 4.00 2.62 20.11
N HIS A 296 4.88 2.52 19.10
CA HIS A 296 5.05 3.50 18.03
C HIS A 296 4.50 3.01 16.68
N GLN A 297 3.66 1.97 16.69
CA GLN A 297 3.01 1.50 15.46
C GLN A 297 1.93 2.48 15.00
N ALA A 298 2.25 3.33 14.01
CA ALA A 298 1.37 4.37 13.47
C ALA A 298 0.00 3.81 13.02
N ASP A 299 -0.03 2.69 12.30
CA ASP A 299 -1.27 2.06 11.83
C ASP A 299 -2.19 1.62 12.97
N ALA A 300 -1.62 1.15 14.08
CA ALA A 300 -2.38 0.74 15.25
C ALA A 300 -3.01 1.94 15.96
N LEU A 301 -2.28 3.06 16.05
CA LEU A 301 -2.78 4.32 16.58
C LEU A 301 -3.90 4.88 15.71
N TYR A 302 -3.70 4.90 14.39
CA TYR A 302 -4.70 5.36 13.43
C TYR A 302 -6.00 4.53 13.49
N LEU A 303 -5.91 3.20 13.43
CA LEU A 303 -7.09 2.34 13.50
C LEU A 303 -7.79 2.45 14.87
N ARG A 304 -7.04 2.62 15.96
CA ARG A 304 -7.64 2.85 17.28
C ARG A 304 -8.36 4.20 17.35
N ALA A 305 -7.79 5.23 16.74
CA ALA A 305 -8.43 6.54 16.66
C ALA A 305 -9.73 6.50 15.85
N LEU A 306 -9.74 5.81 14.70
CA LEU A 306 -10.96 5.56 13.93
C LEU A 306 -12.05 4.90 14.80
N ALA A 307 -11.68 3.85 15.55
CA ALA A 307 -12.63 3.18 16.43
C ALA A 307 -13.11 4.07 17.59
N ARG A 308 -12.20 4.87 18.17
CA ARG A 308 -12.49 5.78 19.28
C ARG A 308 -13.31 6.99 18.85
N GLY A 309 -13.21 7.45 17.61
CA GLY A 309 -13.95 8.63 17.10
C GLY A 309 -15.47 8.54 17.32
N HIS A 310 -16.03 7.35 17.52
CA HIS A 310 -17.44 7.14 17.82
C HIS A 310 -17.83 7.25 19.31
N THR A 311 -16.87 7.23 20.23
CA THR A 311 -17.13 7.13 21.68
C THR A 311 -16.25 8.02 22.55
N ASP A 312 -15.05 8.37 22.08
CA ASP A 312 -13.99 9.07 22.81
C ASP A 312 -13.19 9.94 21.81
N LEU A 313 -13.71 11.14 21.52
CA LEU A 313 -13.08 12.08 20.58
C LEU A 313 -11.71 12.56 21.07
N ASP A 314 -11.55 12.79 22.37
CA ASP A 314 -10.29 13.26 22.95
C ASP A 314 -9.20 12.18 22.85
N GLY A 315 -9.54 10.93 23.18
CA GLY A 315 -8.62 9.79 23.02
C GLY A 315 -8.29 9.50 21.56
N ALA A 316 -9.23 9.69 20.64
CA ALA A 316 -8.98 9.56 19.20
C ALA A 316 -8.00 10.61 18.68
N VAL A 317 -8.17 11.89 19.03
CA VAL A 317 -7.24 12.97 18.65
C VAL A 317 -5.86 12.76 19.27
N ALA A 318 -5.79 12.26 20.51
CA ALA A 318 -4.52 11.93 21.17
C ALA A 318 -3.78 10.79 20.45
N ASP A 319 -4.50 9.76 20.01
CA ASP A 319 -3.93 8.67 19.21
C ASP A 319 -3.44 9.15 17.85
N LEU A 320 -4.20 10.00 17.15
CA LEU A 320 -3.79 10.56 15.86
C LEU A 320 -2.57 11.47 15.99
N SER A 321 -2.48 12.24 17.06
CA SER A 321 -1.28 13.06 17.32
C SER A 321 -0.04 12.21 17.49
N LYS A 322 -0.16 11.04 18.14
CA LYS A 322 0.93 10.07 18.21
C LYS A 322 1.19 9.41 16.85
N ALA A 323 0.15 9.07 16.09
CA ALA A 323 0.29 8.47 14.76
C ALA A 323 1.08 9.40 13.82
N ILE A 324 0.69 10.67 13.77
CA ILE A 324 1.36 11.73 13.00
C ILE A 324 2.81 11.93 13.47
N SER A 325 3.10 11.85 14.77
CA SER A 325 4.48 11.93 15.25
C SER A 325 5.35 10.74 14.81
N CYS A 326 4.74 9.59 14.56
CA CYS A 326 5.43 8.39 14.10
C CYS A 326 5.58 8.39 12.56
N ASP A 327 4.57 8.87 11.84
CA ASP A 327 4.57 9.02 10.38
C ASP A 327 3.99 10.39 9.97
N PRO A 328 4.83 11.44 9.87
CA PRO A 328 4.36 12.78 9.53
C PRO A 328 3.84 12.92 8.08
N GLN A 329 4.13 11.95 7.22
CA GLN A 329 3.72 11.97 5.81
C GLN A 329 2.34 11.32 5.57
N ASP A 330 1.69 10.82 6.62
CA ASP A 330 0.36 10.21 6.53
C ASP A 330 -0.73 11.30 6.46
N ALA A 331 -1.04 11.76 5.25
CA ALA A 331 -2.06 12.77 4.98
C ALA A 331 -3.45 12.39 5.56
N GLU A 332 -3.79 11.10 5.54
CA GLU A 332 -5.05 10.59 6.07
C GLU A 332 -5.13 10.71 7.59
N ALA A 333 -4.01 10.58 8.31
CA ALA A 333 -3.96 10.80 9.74
C ALA A 333 -4.20 12.28 10.09
N TRP A 334 -3.61 13.20 9.32
CA TRP A 334 -3.86 14.65 9.44
C TRP A 334 -5.32 15.00 9.15
N ARG A 335 -5.86 14.49 8.03
CA ARG A 335 -7.26 14.71 7.63
C ARG A 335 -8.24 14.22 8.68
N LEU A 336 -8.06 12.99 9.18
CA LEU A 336 -8.92 12.42 10.21
C LEU A 336 -8.84 13.22 11.51
N ARG A 337 -7.64 13.71 11.89
CA ARG A 337 -7.50 14.55 13.09
C ARG A 337 -8.24 15.88 12.94
N ALA A 338 -8.15 16.50 11.76
CA ALA A 338 -8.91 17.71 11.43
C ALA A 338 -10.43 17.45 11.52
N GLU A 339 -10.93 16.33 10.99
CA GLU A 339 -12.36 15.99 11.05
C GLU A 339 -12.86 15.83 12.50
N LEU A 340 -12.10 15.13 13.35
CA LEU A 340 -12.46 14.95 14.75
C LEU A 340 -12.34 16.26 15.56
N GLN A 341 -11.37 17.13 15.23
CA GLN A 341 -11.26 18.46 15.84
C GLN A 341 -12.40 19.39 15.42
N LEU A 342 -12.90 19.27 14.19
CA LEU A 342 -14.07 20.02 13.72
C LEU A 342 -15.30 19.66 14.54
N GLN A 343 -15.50 18.38 14.87
CA GLN A 343 -16.56 17.93 15.78
C GLN A 343 -16.39 18.48 17.21
N ARG A 344 -15.13 18.70 17.65
CA ARG A 344 -14.80 19.34 18.94
C ARG A 344 -14.88 20.87 18.92
N GLY A 345 -15.18 21.49 17.77
CA GLY A 345 -15.25 22.94 17.61
C GLY A 345 -13.89 23.66 17.66
N LYS A 346 -12.80 22.93 17.42
CA LYS A 346 -11.41 23.43 17.48
C LYS A 346 -10.94 23.93 16.10
N TYR A 347 -11.54 25.02 15.64
CA TYR A 347 -11.46 25.45 14.24
C TYR A 347 -10.08 25.92 13.80
N GLU A 348 -9.29 26.54 14.68
CA GLU A 348 -7.89 26.90 14.40
C GLU A 348 -7.06 25.66 14.10
N GLU A 349 -7.17 24.64 14.93
CA GLU A 349 -6.43 23.39 14.77
C GLU A 349 -6.87 22.64 13.51
N VAL A 350 -8.17 22.67 13.18
CA VAL A 350 -8.70 22.10 11.93
C VAL A 350 -8.03 22.72 10.71
N ILE A 351 -7.87 24.05 10.68
CA ILE A 351 -7.25 24.76 9.56
C ILE A 351 -5.79 24.33 9.39
N VAL A 352 -5.05 24.20 10.49
CA VAL A 352 -3.66 23.73 10.46
C VAL A 352 -3.59 22.31 9.91
N ASP A 353 -4.35 21.38 10.48
CA ASP A 353 -4.30 19.97 10.14
C ASP A 353 -4.77 19.70 8.70
N SER A 354 -5.85 20.36 8.27
CA SER A 354 -6.36 20.24 6.90
C SER A 354 -5.41 20.85 5.87
N THR A 355 -4.73 21.95 6.20
CA THR A 355 -3.71 22.54 5.30
C THR A 355 -2.52 21.62 5.11
N GLU A 356 -2.07 20.95 6.17
CA GLU A 356 -0.98 19.97 6.08
C GLU A 356 -1.42 18.72 5.29
N ALA A 357 -2.64 18.23 5.50
CA ALA A 357 -3.20 17.15 4.69
C ALA A 357 -3.26 17.51 3.19
N ILE A 358 -3.70 18.73 2.85
CA ILE A 358 -3.73 19.24 1.48
C ILE A 358 -2.32 19.36 0.88
N ARG A 359 -1.34 19.76 1.70
CA ARG A 359 0.07 19.85 1.27
C ARG A 359 0.65 18.47 0.90
N LEU A 360 0.21 17.42 1.59
CA LEU A 360 0.75 16.07 1.43
C LEU A 360 0.10 15.27 0.29
N ASP A 361 -1.22 15.29 0.17
CA ASP A 361 -1.99 14.44 -0.78
C ASP A 361 -2.83 15.26 -1.78
N GLY A 362 -2.57 16.56 -1.86
CA GLY A 362 -3.29 17.47 -2.74
C GLY A 362 -4.67 17.88 -2.20
N ALA A 363 -5.35 18.70 -2.98
CA ALA A 363 -6.61 19.34 -2.60
C ALA A 363 -7.81 18.39 -2.74
N SER A 364 -7.83 17.30 -1.95
CA SER A 364 -8.99 16.40 -1.89
C SER A 364 -10.27 17.18 -1.56
N PRO A 365 -11.38 16.99 -2.30
CA PRO A 365 -12.63 17.71 -2.08
C PRO A 365 -13.11 17.63 -0.63
N ASN A 366 -12.92 16.47 0.01
CA ASN A 366 -13.33 16.27 1.40
C ASN A 366 -12.48 17.11 2.38
N THR A 367 -11.17 17.16 2.18
CA THR A 367 -10.26 17.94 3.04
C THR A 367 -10.50 19.45 2.88
N LEU A 368 -10.74 19.92 1.65
CA LEU A 368 -11.16 21.30 1.37
C LEU A 368 -12.49 21.62 2.06
N CYS A 369 -13.47 20.74 1.99
CA CYS A 369 -14.74 20.90 2.70
C CYS A 369 -14.56 20.99 4.23
N VAL A 370 -13.64 20.22 4.82
CA VAL A 370 -13.33 20.30 6.26
C VAL A 370 -12.71 21.65 6.61
N ARG A 371 -11.74 22.12 5.82
CA ARG A 371 -11.09 23.44 6.02
C ARG A 371 -12.07 24.59 5.82
N GLY A 372 -12.86 24.55 4.75
CA GLY A 372 -13.89 25.54 4.44
C GLY A 372 -14.95 25.63 5.54
N GLN A 373 -15.36 24.50 6.13
CA GLN A 373 -16.26 24.49 7.29
C GLN A 373 -15.64 25.17 8.51
N ALA A 374 -14.37 24.93 8.81
CA ALA A 374 -13.68 25.61 9.90
C ALA A 374 -13.58 27.12 9.66
N HIS A 375 -13.23 27.55 8.44
CA HIS A 375 -13.25 28.96 8.06
C HIS A 375 -14.64 29.58 8.19
N PHE A 376 -15.69 28.89 7.74
CA PHE A 376 -17.08 29.35 7.87
C PHE A 376 -17.46 29.55 9.33
N ARG A 377 -17.15 28.58 10.20
CA ARG A 377 -17.44 28.65 11.65
C ARG A 377 -16.68 29.77 12.35
N LYS A 378 -15.50 30.14 11.86
CA LYS A 378 -14.73 31.31 12.32
C LYS A 378 -15.23 32.65 11.75
N GLY A 379 -16.19 32.65 10.84
CA GLY A 379 -16.64 33.86 10.13
C GLY A 379 -15.71 34.32 9.00
N ALA A 380 -14.70 33.52 8.63
CA ALA A 380 -13.82 33.78 7.50
C ALA A 380 -14.50 33.35 6.19
N PHE A 381 -15.62 33.98 5.86
CA PHE A 381 -16.51 33.52 4.78
C PHE A 381 -15.89 33.58 3.37
N HIS A 382 -14.95 34.50 3.11
CA HIS A 382 -14.22 34.54 1.85
C HIS A 382 -13.35 33.29 1.66
N SER A 383 -12.53 32.94 2.66
CA SER A 383 -11.71 31.73 2.66
C SER A 383 -12.57 30.47 2.58
N ALA A 384 -13.69 30.45 3.32
CA ALA A 384 -14.64 29.34 3.26
C ALA A 384 -15.22 29.15 1.85
N ALA A 385 -15.67 30.24 1.21
CA ALA A 385 -16.21 30.18 -0.15
C ALA A 385 -15.15 29.69 -1.15
N SER A 386 -13.91 30.17 -1.04
CA SER A 386 -12.79 29.71 -1.88
C SER A 386 -12.57 28.20 -1.76
N ASP A 387 -12.51 27.67 -0.53
CA ASP A 387 -12.31 26.23 -0.30
C ASP A 387 -13.48 25.40 -0.87
N PHE A 388 -14.73 25.86 -0.72
CA PHE A 388 -15.89 25.16 -1.29
C PHE A 388 -15.95 25.24 -2.81
N GLU A 389 -15.49 26.34 -3.42
CA GLU A 389 -15.38 26.47 -4.88
C GLU A 389 -14.32 25.54 -5.43
N GLU A 390 -13.15 25.46 -4.81
CA GLU A 390 -12.09 24.52 -5.18
C GLU A 390 -12.56 23.07 -5.00
N ALA A 391 -13.30 22.77 -3.93
CA ALA A 391 -13.88 21.45 -3.70
C ALA A 391 -14.90 21.08 -4.81
N LEU A 392 -15.70 22.03 -5.30
CA LEU A 392 -16.64 21.81 -6.40
C LEU A 392 -15.97 21.73 -7.78
N GLN A 393 -14.84 22.39 -7.96
CA GLN A 393 -14.05 22.21 -9.18
C GLN A 393 -13.49 20.78 -9.27
N ALA A 394 -13.06 20.23 -8.13
CA ALA A 394 -12.54 18.87 -8.03
C ALA A 394 -13.67 17.81 -8.03
N ASP A 395 -14.81 18.09 -7.41
CA ASP A 395 -16.01 17.25 -7.45
C ASP A 395 -17.29 18.09 -7.64
N PRO A 396 -17.71 18.30 -8.90
CA PRO A 396 -18.93 19.06 -9.21
C PRO A 396 -20.22 18.45 -8.67
N ALA A 397 -20.22 17.15 -8.33
CA ALA A 397 -21.40 16.45 -7.82
C ALA A 397 -21.57 16.59 -6.29
N SER A 398 -20.62 17.21 -5.60
CA SER A 398 -20.67 17.37 -4.14
C SER A 398 -21.78 18.34 -3.69
N GLU A 399 -22.94 17.79 -3.35
CA GLU A 399 -24.05 18.57 -2.77
C GLU A 399 -23.64 19.30 -1.48
N THR A 400 -22.75 18.69 -0.70
CA THR A 400 -22.28 19.26 0.57
C THR A 400 -21.49 20.53 0.35
N ALA A 401 -20.55 20.52 -0.61
CA ALA A 401 -19.77 21.70 -0.97
C ALA A 401 -20.66 22.79 -1.58
N ALA A 402 -21.57 22.45 -2.48
CA ALA A 402 -22.52 23.38 -3.09
C ALA A 402 -23.38 24.10 -2.03
N ARG A 403 -23.97 23.35 -1.11
CA ARG A 403 -24.81 23.90 -0.03
C ARG A 403 -24.01 24.80 0.91
N MET A 404 -22.77 24.43 1.24
CA MET A 404 -21.94 25.25 2.12
C MET A 404 -21.39 26.50 1.42
N LEU A 405 -21.11 26.42 0.12
CA LEU A 405 -20.75 27.59 -0.69
C LEU A 405 -21.89 28.61 -0.74
N GLU A 406 -23.12 28.17 -0.97
CA GLU A 406 -24.29 29.05 -0.97
C GLU A 406 -24.43 29.77 0.38
N ARG A 407 -24.30 29.03 1.50
CA ARG A 407 -24.31 29.61 2.84
C ARG A 407 -23.18 30.62 3.06
N ALA A 408 -21.97 30.32 2.59
CA ALA A 408 -20.83 31.23 2.67
C ALA A 408 -21.10 32.52 1.90
N LYS A 409 -21.61 32.42 0.66
CA LYS A 409 -22.00 33.57 -0.18
C LYS A 409 -23.13 34.40 0.43
N GLN A 410 -24.14 33.76 1.01
CA GLN A 410 -25.21 34.47 1.71
C GLN A 410 -24.68 35.25 2.92
N SER A 411 -23.77 34.65 3.69
CA SER A 411 -23.15 35.30 4.85
C SER A 411 -22.26 36.48 4.43
N LEU A 412 -21.55 36.37 3.31
CA LEU A 412 -20.80 37.48 2.70
C LEU A 412 -21.72 38.64 2.30
N LYS A 413 -22.82 38.34 1.62
CA LYS A 413 -23.81 39.36 1.24
C LYS A 413 -24.41 40.07 2.45
N GLN A 414 -24.70 39.34 3.53
CA GLN A 414 -25.17 39.93 4.78
C GLN A 414 -24.12 40.84 5.44
N LEU A 415 -22.85 40.44 5.43
CA LEU A 415 -21.74 41.26 5.94
C LEU A 415 -21.55 42.56 5.15
N GLU A 416 -21.63 42.49 3.82
CA GLU A 416 -21.60 43.67 2.96
C GLU A 416 -22.80 44.57 3.24
N ALA A 417 -24.01 43.99 3.24
CA ALA A 417 -25.24 44.70 3.56
C ALA A 417 -25.27 45.26 4.99
N TRP A 418 -24.45 44.78 5.93
CA TRP A 418 -24.30 45.37 7.25
C TRP A 418 -23.32 46.54 7.27
N LYS A 419 -22.25 46.47 6.47
CA LYS A 419 -21.24 47.54 6.38
C LYS A 419 -21.74 48.81 5.71
N PHE A 420 -22.73 48.73 4.82
CA PHE A 420 -23.18 49.86 4.00
C PHE A 420 -24.32 50.75 4.57
N PRO A 421 -25.32 50.28 5.33
CA PRO A 421 -26.44 51.13 5.78
C PRO A 421 -26.20 51.92 7.07
N ALA A 422 -25.46 51.37 8.04
CA ALA A 422 -25.37 51.97 9.38
C ALA A 422 -24.31 53.08 9.49
N PHE A 423 -23.23 52.99 8.71
CA PHE A 423 -22.14 53.98 8.78
C PHE A 423 -22.38 55.19 7.87
N ALA A 424 -23.01 54.99 6.70
CA ALA A 424 -23.32 56.07 5.77
C ALA A 424 -24.37 57.05 6.31
N GLY A 425 -25.41 56.55 7.00
CA GLY A 425 -26.43 57.40 7.62
C GLY A 425 -25.90 58.21 8.82
N SER A 426 -25.01 57.63 9.63
CA SER A 426 -24.45 58.29 10.81
C SER A 426 -23.37 59.33 10.46
N ILE A 427 -22.60 59.15 9.38
CA ILE A 427 -21.62 60.15 8.94
C ILE A 427 -22.34 61.32 8.27
N HIS A 428 -23.34 61.08 7.42
CA HIS A 428 -24.11 62.17 6.80
C HIS A 428 -24.85 63.00 7.84
N SER A 429 -25.54 62.39 8.82
CA SER A 429 -26.23 63.16 9.86
C SER A 429 -25.27 63.93 10.77
N PHE A 430 -24.07 63.41 11.03
CA PHE A 430 -23.06 64.08 11.85
C PHE A 430 -22.40 65.25 11.12
N VAL A 431 -22.08 65.08 9.83
CA VAL A 431 -21.52 66.14 8.98
C VAL A 431 -22.54 67.25 8.73
N ASP A 432 -23.80 66.91 8.49
CA ASP A 432 -24.88 67.90 8.30
C ASP A 432 -25.18 68.68 9.59
N SER A 433 -25.08 68.03 10.75
CA SER A 433 -25.24 68.70 12.07
C SER A 433 -24.09 69.67 12.36
N VAL A 434 -22.85 69.31 12.04
CA VAL A 434 -21.68 70.20 12.19
C VAL A 434 -21.72 71.36 11.20
N HIS A 435 -22.15 71.14 9.95
CA HIS A 435 -22.29 72.20 8.96
C HIS A 435 -23.41 73.20 9.32
N SER A 436 -24.54 72.69 9.83
CA SER A 436 -25.66 73.50 10.32
C SER A 436 -25.27 74.33 11.55
N ALA A 437 -24.48 73.77 12.47
CA ALA A 437 -23.97 74.50 13.63
C ALA A 437 -22.96 75.59 13.25
N GLN A 438 -22.11 75.37 12.24
CA GLN A 438 -21.17 76.37 11.73
C GLN A 438 -21.85 77.55 11.00
N LEU A 439 -22.98 77.31 10.34
CA LEU A 439 -23.76 78.37 9.68
C LEU A 439 -24.51 79.25 10.70
N LEU A 440 -24.98 78.69 11.81
CA LEU A 440 -25.62 79.45 12.88
C LEU A 440 -24.64 80.35 13.66
N LEU A 441 -23.39 79.93 13.82
CA LEU A 441 -22.34 80.73 14.49
C LEU A 441 -21.74 81.87 13.64
N LYS A 442 -21.97 81.87 12.32
CA LYS A 442 -21.51 82.95 11.42
C LYS A 442 -22.58 84.03 11.17
N GLY A 443 -23.77 83.87 11.72
CA GLY A 443 -24.91 84.80 11.56
C GLY A 443 -25.30 85.57 12.82
N SER A 444 -24.55 85.41 13.93
CA SER A 444 -24.77 86.09 15.22
C SER A 444 -23.74 87.19 15.48
#